data_AF-A0A5C6E7J4-F1
#
_entry.id   AF-A0A5C6E7J4-F1
#
_cell.length_a   1.000
_cell.length_b   1.000
_cell.length_c   1.000
_cell.angle_alpha   90.00
_cell.angle_beta   90.00
_cell.angle_gamma   90.00
#
_symmetry.space_group_name_H-M   'P 1'
#
loop_
_entity.id
_entity.type
_entity.pdbx_description
1 polymer ?
#
loop_
_entity_poly.entity_id
_entity_poly.type
_entity_poly.pdbx_seq_one_letter_code
_entity_poly.pdbx_strand_id
1 'polypeptide(L)'
;MDPQATWNELLRAWNADDADAAHDAANTLLEWLRKRGAAPVTIEQLSKDDPLHEVIATATCEAVAVYTFLGTLEETVDHDNQNQGDD
;
A
#
# COMPACT_ATOMS: atom_id res chain seq x y z
N MET A 1 -3.28 16.47 -5.29
CA MET A 1 -2.48 15.24 -5.44
C MET A 1 -2.89 14.61 -6.76
N ASP A 2 -1.94 14.02 -7.49
CA ASP A 2 -2.24 13.29 -8.72
C ASP A 2 -2.41 11.79 -8.37
N PRO A 3 -3.61 11.20 -8.49
CA PRO A 3 -3.86 9.82 -8.05
C PRO A 3 -3.09 8.81 -8.90
N GLN A 4 -2.82 9.11 -10.17
CA GLN A 4 -2.06 8.22 -11.03
C GLN A 4 -0.58 8.20 -10.63
N ALA A 5 -0.01 9.35 -10.29
CA ALA A 5 1.36 9.45 -9.80
C ALA A 5 1.53 8.66 -8.49
N THR A 6 0.64 8.85 -7.52
CA THR A 6 0.67 8.13 -6.24
C THR A 6 0.47 6.62 -6.42
N TRP A 7 -0.40 6.20 -7.34
CA TRP A 7 -0.54 4.78 -7.69
C TRP A 7 0.74 4.18 -8.28
N ASN A 8 1.38 4.90 -9.20
CA ASN A 8 2.64 4.46 -9.80
C ASN A 8 3.78 4.41 -8.77
N GLU A 9 3.79 5.33 -7.81
CA GLU A 9 4.72 5.34 -6.69
C GLU A 9 4.52 4.13 -5.78
N LEU A 10 3.27 3.81 -5.40
CA LEU A 10 2.93 2.60 -4.66
C LEU A 10 3.46 1.34 -5.35
N LEU A 11 3.20 1.18 -6.65
CA LEU A 11 3.65 0.01 -7.41
C LEU A 11 5.17 -0.05 -7.52
N ARG A 12 5.84 1.10 -7.64
CA ARG A 12 7.29 1.17 -7.67
C ARG A 12 7.90 0.77 -6.33
N ALA A 13 7.39 1.32 -5.22
CA ALA A 13 7.85 1.01 -3.88
C ALA A 13 7.64 -0.47 -3.56
N TRP A 14 6.46 -1.02 -3.87
CA TRP A 14 6.18 -2.44 -3.72
C TRP A 14 7.15 -3.33 -4.51
N ASN A 15 7.43 -2.99 -5.78
CA ASN A 15 8.39 -3.75 -6.59
C ASN A 15 9.84 -3.60 -6.11
N ALA A 16 10.16 -2.53 -5.37
CA ALA A 16 11.47 -2.29 -4.78
C ALA A 16 11.62 -2.89 -3.37
N ASP A 17 10.58 -3.57 -2.85
CA ASP A 17 10.49 -4.06 -1.47
C ASP A 17 10.60 -2.94 -0.41
N ASP A 18 10.28 -1.70 -0.80
CA ASP A 18 10.28 -0.54 0.09
C ASP A 18 8.92 -0.44 0.79
N ALA A 19 8.81 -1.17 1.91
CA ALA A 19 7.56 -1.31 2.67
C ALA A 19 7.04 0.04 3.22
N ASP A 20 7.94 0.91 3.70
CA ASP A 20 7.57 2.22 4.25
C ASP A 20 7.00 3.14 3.15
N ALA A 21 7.70 3.25 2.01
CA ALA A 21 7.23 4.06 0.89
C ALA A 21 5.93 3.51 0.30
N ALA A 22 5.79 2.18 0.22
CA ALA A 22 4.55 1.54 -0.24
C ALA A 22 3.38 1.84 0.72
N HIS A 23 3.62 1.80 2.03
CA HIS A 23 2.63 2.12 3.05
C HIS A 23 2.16 3.58 2.97
N ASP A 24 3.10 4.52 2.85
CA ASP A 24 2.79 5.95 2.78
C ASP A 24 1.99 6.30 1.52
N ALA A 25 2.41 5.76 0.36
CA ALA A 25 1.67 5.91 -0.89
C ALA A 25 0.26 5.29 -0.82
N ALA A 26 0.12 4.12 -0.18
CA ALA A 26 -1.17 3.44 0.01
C ALA A 26 -2.13 4.27 0.87
N ASN A 27 -1.66 4.75 2.02
CA ASN A 27 -2.47 5.59 2.91
C ASN A 27 -2.88 6.90 2.24
N THR A 28 -1.93 7.56 1.57
CA THR A 28 -2.18 8.79 0.83
C THR A 28 -3.28 8.59 -0.23
N LEU A 29 -3.20 7.50 -0.99
CA LEU A 29 -4.20 7.18 -2.02
C LEU A 29 -5.56 6.79 -1.40
N LEU A 30 -5.58 6.04 -0.31
CA LEU A 30 -6.82 5.70 0.42
C LEU A 30 -7.54 6.94 0.94
N GLU A 31 -6.81 7.89 1.53
CA GLU A 31 -7.38 9.14 2.00
C GLU A 31 -8.02 9.94 0.86
N TRP A 32 -7.38 9.94 -0.31
CA TRP A 32 -7.92 10.58 -1.51
C TRP A 32 -9.21 9.92 -1.99
N LEU A 33 -9.22 8.58 -2.10
CA LEU A 33 -10.39 7.81 -2.52
C LEU A 33 -11.55 7.99 -1.53
N ARG A 34 -11.28 7.98 -0.22
CA ARG A 34 -12.29 8.22 0.84
C ARG A 34 -12.93 9.61 0.75
N LYS A 35 -12.19 10.61 0.24
CA LYS A 35 -12.69 11.97 -0.01
C LYS A 35 -13.47 12.06 -1.34
N ARG A 36 -13.80 10.93 -1.98
CA ARG A 36 -14.40 10.83 -3.31
C ARG A 36 -13.56 11.49 -4.41
N GLY A 37 -12.24 11.41 -4.27
CA GLY A 37 -11.31 11.81 -5.31
C GLY A 37 -11.39 10.85 -6.51
N ALA A 38 -10.94 11.30 -7.68
CA ALA A 38 -10.87 10.46 -8.87
C ALA A 38 -9.89 9.29 -8.64
N ALA A 39 -10.32 8.07 -9.02
CA ALA A 39 -9.49 6.88 -8.94
C ALA A 39 -8.39 6.88 -10.03
N PRO A 40 -7.22 6.28 -9.77
CA PRO A 40 -6.22 6.05 -10.80
C PRO A 40 -6.68 4.97 -11.78
N VAL A 41 -6.13 4.98 -12.99
CA VAL A 41 -6.27 3.85 -13.92
C VAL A 41 -5.41 2.70 -13.40
N THR A 42 -6.09 1.64 -12.98
CA THR A 42 -5.44 0.43 -12.43
C THR A 42 -5.20 -0.66 -13.47
N ILE A 43 -6.04 -0.73 -14.51
CA ILE A 43 -5.98 -1.73 -15.60
C ILE A 43 -6.24 -1.00 -16.92
N GLU A 44 -5.27 -1.00 -17.84
CA GLU A 44 -5.36 -0.24 -19.10
C GLU A 44 -6.47 -0.74 -20.05
N GLN A 45 -6.89 -1.99 -19.91
CA GLN A 45 -7.95 -2.61 -20.71
C GLN A 45 -9.35 -2.16 -20.30
N LEU A 46 -9.51 -1.59 -19.10
CA LEU A 46 -10.79 -1.05 -18.64
C LEU A 46 -11.00 0.36 -19.21
N SER A 47 -12.26 0.77 -19.33
CA SER A 47 -12.56 2.17 -19.62
C SER A 47 -12.07 3.04 -18.48
N LYS A 48 -11.59 4.26 -18.77
CA LYS A 48 -11.08 5.18 -17.74
C LYS A 48 -12.13 5.52 -16.66
N ASP A 49 -13.40 5.47 -17.02
CA ASP A 49 -14.53 5.74 -16.13
C ASP A 49 -15.11 4.45 -15.50
N ASP A 50 -14.42 3.32 -15.64
CA ASP A 50 -14.88 2.05 -15.09
C ASP A 50 -14.77 2.07 -13.55
N PRO A 51 -15.87 1.78 -12.82
CA PRO A 51 -15.86 1.78 -11.36
C PRO A 51 -14.91 0.75 -10.75
N LEU A 52 -14.47 -0.26 -11.51
CA LEU A 52 -13.48 -1.23 -11.05
C LEU A 52 -12.14 -0.57 -10.71
N HIS A 53 -11.81 0.60 -11.28
CA HIS A 53 -10.61 1.34 -10.91
C HIS A 53 -10.59 1.72 -9.43
N GLU A 54 -11.70 2.23 -8.91
CA GLU A 54 -11.84 2.58 -7.50
C GLU A 54 -11.77 1.33 -6.61
N VAL A 55 -12.45 0.25 -7.01
CA VAL A 55 -12.46 -1.02 -6.26
C VAL A 55 -11.05 -1.60 -6.16
N ILE A 56 -10.33 -1.70 -7.27
CA ILE A 56 -8.97 -2.25 -7.32
C ILE A 56 -8.01 -1.36 -6.53
N ALA A 57 -8.04 -0.05 -6.75
CA ALA A 57 -7.16 0.87 -6.05
C ALA A 57 -7.37 0.80 -4.54
N THR A 58 -8.62 0.77 -4.08
CA THR A 58 -8.97 0.64 -2.65
C THR A 58 -8.46 -0.69 -2.09
N ALA A 59 -8.80 -1.81 -2.74
CA ALA A 59 -8.42 -3.15 -2.27
C ALA A 59 -6.90 -3.34 -2.21
N THR A 60 -6.17 -2.83 -3.21
CA THR A 60 -4.70 -2.89 -3.21
C THR A 60 -4.11 -2.06 -2.08
N CYS A 61 -4.59 -0.84 -1.84
CA CYS A 61 -4.05 -0.02 -0.77
C CYS A 61 -4.34 -0.61 0.62
N GLU A 62 -5.54 -1.17 0.82
CA GLU A 62 -5.87 -1.87 2.08
C GLU A 62 -5.00 -3.11 2.29
N ALA A 63 -4.75 -3.88 1.23
CA ALA A 63 -3.87 -5.04 1.29
C ALA A 63 -2.42 -4.65 1.64
N VAL A 64 -1.90 -3.60 1.04
CA VAL A 64 -0.56 -3.07 1.36
C VAL A 64 -0.50 -2.63 2.83
N ALA A 65 -1.50 -1.88 3.30
CA ALA A 65 -1.54 -1.42 4.70
C ALA A 65 -1.55 -2.58 5.71
N VAL A 66 -2.29 -3.66 5.42
CA VAL A 66 -2.29 -4.87 6.26
C VAL A 66 -0.95 -5.60 6.18
N TYR A 67 -0.40 -5.77 4.98
CA TYR A 67 0.87 -6.47 4.79
C TYR A 67 2.02 -5.80 5.54
N THR A 68 2.16 -4.48 5.40
CA THR A 68 3.22 -3.72 6.08
C THR A 68 3.05 -3.76 7.59
N PHE A 69 1.82 -3.73 8.11
CA PHE A 69 1.55 -3.89 9.53
C PHE A 69 1.96 -5.28 10.06
N LEU A 70 1.65 -6.34 9.31
CA LEU A 70 2.05 -7.71 9.67
C LEU A 70 3.56 -7.91 9.60
N GLY A 71 4.23 -7.35 8.59
CA GLY A 71 5.69 -7.39 8.48
C GLY A 71 6.39 -6.73 9.68
N THR A 72 5.86 -5.60 10.17
CA THR A 72 6.36 -4.97 11.41
C THR A 72 6.19 -5.87 12.64
N LEU A 73 5.09 -6.63 12.74
CA LEU A 73 4.87 -7.54 13.86
C LEU A 73 5.85 -8.72 13.86
N GLU A 74 6.19 -9.27 12.70
CA GLU A 74 7.19 -10.35 12.58
C GLU A 74 8.58 -9.87 13.03
N GLU A 75 9.01 -8.66 12.64
CA GLU A 75 10.30 -8.10 13.04
C GLU A 75 10.42 -7.86 14.56
N THR A 76 9.31 -7.52 15.22
CA THR A 76 9.27 -7.33 16.68
C THR A 76 9.36 -8.64 17.47
N VAL A 77 8.90 -9.77 16.91
CA VAL A 77 8.95 -11.08 17.57
C VAL A 77 10.35 -11.70 17.49
N ASP A 78 11.10 -11.44 16.40
CA ASP A 78 12.47 -11.95 16.25
C ASP A 78 13.45 -11.28 17.25
N HIS A 79 13.29 -9.98 17.50
CA HIS A 79 14.15 -9.23 18.41
C HIS A 79 14.03 -9.65 19.89
N ASP A 80 12.89 -10.19 20.33
CA ASP A 80 12.69 -10.63 21.73
C ASP A 80 13.41 -11.95 22.03
N ASN A 81 13.58 -12.81 21.00
CA ASN A 81 14.16 -14.14 21.16
C ASN A 81 15.70 -14.17 21.12
N GLN A 82 16.35 -13.06 20.75
CA GLN A 82 17.81 -12.95 20.74
C GLN A 82 18.41 -12.39 22.05
N ASN A 83 17.60 -11.98 23.01
CA ASN A 83 18.07 -11.34 24.25
C ASN A 83 17.93 -12.21 25.52
N GLN A 84 17.75 -13.53 25.37
CA GLN A 84 17.47 -14.44 26.49
C GLN A 84 18.51 -15.57 26.67
N GLY A 85 19.76 -15.33 26.27
CA GLY A 85 20.82 -16.35 26.19
C GLY A 85 22.13 -16.08 26.95
N ASP A 86 22.23 -15.06 27.81
CA ASP A 86 23.42 -14.80 28.63
C ASP A 86 23.01 -14.37 30.06
N ASP A 87 22.83 -15.33 30.96
CA ASP A 87 23.15 -15.21 32.40
C ASP A 87 23.55 -16.59 32.98
#